data_AF-F3FQG8-F1
#
_entry.id   AF-F3FQG8-F1
#
_cell.length_a   1.000
_cell.length_b   1.000
_cell.length_c   1.000
_cell.angle_alpha   90.00
_cell.angle_beta   90.00
_cell.angle_gamma   90.00
#
_symmetry.space_group_name_H-M   'P 1'
#
loop_
_entity.id
_entity.type
_entity.pdbx_description
1 polymer ?
#
loop_
_entity_poly.entity_id
_entity_poly.type
_entity_poly.pdbx_seq_one_letter_code
_entity_poly.pdbx_strand_id
1 'polypeptide(L)' 'MSHSSQQQFRSVWATLQSLRKEVADLQLSELERAESLRGHQTVDDREVIEQSFAALERAIDDMEVTLASIGEATGEIGKL' A
#
# COMPACT_ATOMS: atom_id res chain seq x y z
N MET A 1 28.55 -11.33 -1.71
CA MET A 1 27.15 -11.70 -2.02
C MET A 1 26.14 -11.00 -1.10
N SER A 2 26.44 -10.75 0.17
CA SER A 2 25.53 -10.07 1.14
C SER A 2 25.07 -8.67 0.71
N HIS A 3 25.96 -7.77 0.25
CA HIS A 3 25.58 -6.40 -0.13
C HIS A 3 24.45 -6.28 -1.18
N SER A 4 24.34 -7.25 -2.09
CA SER A 4 23.29 -7.26 -3.11
C SER A 4 21.91 -7.54 -2.50
N SER A 5 21.82 -8.44 -1.52
CA SER A 5 20.56 -8.82 -0.88
C SER A 5 20.02 -7.70 0.02
N GLN A 6 20.91 -7.01 0.74
CA GLN A 6 20.52 -5.87 1.60
C GLN A 6 19.97 -4.72 0.77
N GLN A 7 20.64 -4.43 -0.36
CA GLN A 7 20.21 -3.39 -1.28
C GLN A 7 18.86 -3.75 -1.92
N GLN A 8 18.67 -5.01 -2.31
CA GLN A 8 17.38 -5.51 -2.82
C GLN A 8 16.28 -5.38 -1.77
N PHE A 9 16.53 -5.79 -0.53
CA PHE A 9 15.58 -5.66 0.57
C PHE A 9 15.13 -4.21 0.77
N ARG A 10 16.10 -3.29 0.91
CA ARG A 10 15.82 -1.86 1.06
C ARG A 10 15.08 -1.28 -0.14
N SER A 11 15.41 -1.71 -1.36
CA SER A 11 14.72 -1.30 -2.57
C SER A 11 13.26 -1.75 -2.59
N VAL A 12 12.99 -2.99 -2.19
CA VAL A 12 11.61 -3.50 -2.09
C VAL A 12 10.85 -2.75 -1.00
N TRP A 13 11.46 -2.53 0.16
CA TRP A 13 10.86 -1.76 1.25
C TRP A 13 10.49 -0.33 0.82
N ALA A 14 11.42 0.38 0.17
CA ALA A 14 11.17 1.73 -0.33
C ALA A 14 10.05 1.75 -1.38
N THR A 15 10.02 0.76 -2.28
CA THR A 15 8.96 0.64 -3.29
C THR A 15 7.59 0.44 -2.63
N LEU A 16 7.51 -0.36 -1.57
CA LEU A 16 6.27 -0.61 -0.84
C LEU A 16 5.77 0.64 -0.12
N GLN A 17 6.68 1.43 0.47
CA GLN A 17 6.34 2.74 1.06
C GLN A 17 5.84 3.74 0.02
N SER A 18 6.48 3.77 -1.16
CA SER A 18 6.00 4.59 -2.29
C SER A 18 4.62 4.14 -2.76
N LEU A 19 4.39 2.84 -2.90
CA LEU A 19 3.09 2.28 -3.29
C LEU A 19 1.98 2.66 -2.29
N ARG A 20 2.22 2.54 -0.98
CA ARG A 20 1.29 2.97 0.06
C ARG A 20 0.86 4.43 -0.13
N LYS A 21 1.85 5.32 -0.36
CA LYS A 21 1.59 6.73 -0.59
C LYS A 21 0.78 6.98 -1.88
N GLU A 22 1.17 6.35 -2.98
CA GLU A 22 0.48 6.50 -4.27
C GLU A 22 -0.96 5.97 -4.22
N VAL A 23 -1.21 4.87 -3.51
CA VAL A 23 -2.56 4.33 -3.30
C VAL A 23 -3.41 5.29 -2.47
N ALA A 24 -2.87 5.88 -1.41
CA ALA A 24 -3.59 6.89 -0.61
C ALA A 24 -3.90 8.16 -1.43
N ASP A 25 -2.94 8.66 -2.20
CA ASP A 25 -3.12 9.83 -3.06
C ASP A 25 -4.16 9.54 -4.17
N LEU A 26 -4.18 8.32 -4.71
CA LEU A 26 -5.17 7.87 -5.68
C LEU A 26 -6.56 7.76 -5.06
N GLN A 27 -6.69 7.23 -3.84
CA GLN A 27 -7.97 7.13 -3.14
C GLN A 27 -8.61 8.51 -2.98
N LEU A 28 -7.84 9.51 -2.53
CA LEU A 28 -8.32 10.88 -2.39
C LEU A 28 -8.83 11.42 -3.74
N SER A 29 -8.04 11.26 -4.80
CA SER A 29 -8.39 11.72 -6.14
C SER A 29 -9.68 11.06 -6.68
N GLU A 30 -9.85 9.76 -6.42
CA GLU A 30 -11.01 9.00 -6.88
C GLU A 30 -12.28 9.33 -6.08
N LEU A 31 -12.17 9.57 -4.77
CA LEU A 31 -13.30 9.99 -3.94
C LEU A 31 -13.75 11.41 -4.30
N GLU A 32 -12.82 12.34 -4.53
CA GLU A 32 -13.14 13.69 -5.02
C GLU A 32 -13.85 13.64 -6.37
N ARG A 33 -13.37 12.79 -7.29
CA ARG A 33 -14.00 12.56 -8.58
C ARG A 33 -15.42 12.01 -8.43
N ALA A 34 -15.62 10.99 -7.57
CA ALA A 34 -16.93 10.42 -7.30
C ALA A 34 -17.91 11.45 -6.68
N GLU A 35 -17.43 12.33 -5.80
CA GLU A 35 -18.24 13.42 -5.25
C GLU A 35 -18.67 14.45 -6.30
N SER A 36 -17.79 14.77 -7.26
CA SER A 36 -18.11 15.70 -8.36
C SER A 36 -19.19 15.16 -9.31
N LEU A 37 -19.39 13.83 -9.33
CA LEU A 37 -20.32 13.13 -10.23
C LEU A 37 -21.70 12.84 -9.61
N ARG A 38 -21.99 13.38 -8.41
CA ARG A 38 -23.22 13.16 -7.59
C ARG A 38 -24.60 13.34 -8.27
N GLY A 39 -24.64 13.71 -9.56
CA GLY A 39 -25.87 13.77 -10.35
C GLY A 39 -26.43 12.42 -10.84
N HIS A 40 -25.75 11.29 -10.64
CA HIS A 40 -26.19 9.96 -11.12
C HIS A 40 -25.98 8.87 -10.04
N GLN A 41 -27.02 8.49 -9.27
CA GLN A 41 -27.05 7.28 -8.41
C GLN A 41 -25.71 6.82 -7.77
N THR A 42 -24.96 7.73 -7.15
CA THR A 42 -23.52 7.55 -6.83
C THR A 42 -23.20 6.92 -5.47
N VAL A 43 -24.20 6.47 -4.69
CA VAL A 43 -23.92 5.94 -3.33
C VAL A 43 -23.20 4.60 -3.40
N ASP A 44 -23.68 3.69 -4.26
CA ASP A 44 -23.10 2.35 -4.43
C ASP A 44 -21.67 2.44 -5.01
N ASP A 45 -21.43 3.36 -5.96
CA ASP A 45 -20.11 3.54 -6.59
C ASP A 45 -19.07 4.06 -5.59
N ARG A 46 -19.45 5.00 -4.71
CA ARG A 46 -18.54 5.50 -3.67
C ARG A 46 -18.18 4.40 -2.69
N GLU A 47 -19.17 3.64 -2.22
CA GLU A 47 -18.94 2.55 -1.28
C GLU A 47 -18.02 1.48 -1.89
N VAL A 48 -18.20 1.14 -3.17
CA VAL A 48 -17.32 0.22 -3.88
C VAL A 48 -15.89 0.75 -4.01
N ILE A 49 -15.72 2.05 -4.27
CA ILE A 49 -14.40 2.70 -4.31
C ILE A 49 -13.73 2.61 -2.93
N GLU A 50 -14.41 3.02 -1.87
CA GLU A 50 -13.88 2.99 -0.50
C GLU A 50 -13.49 1.57 -0.07
N GLN A 51 -14.34 0.57 -0.34
CA GLN A 51 -14.06 -0.83 -0.04
C GLN A 51 -12.87 -1.38 -0.84
N SER A 52 -12.72 -0.98 -2.11
CA SER A 52 -11.60 -1.40 -2.95
C SER A 52 -10.27 -0.86 -2.42
N PHE A 53 -10.23 0.40 -2.00
CA PHE A 53 -9.03 0.99 -1.40
C PHE A 53 -8.72 0.39 -0.03
N ALA A 54 -9.73 0.10 0.80
CA ALA A 54 -9.52 -0.61 2.07
C ALA A 54 -8.92 -2.01 1.86
N ALA A 55 -9.31 -2.71 0.79
CA ALA A 55 -8.72 -3.99 0.43
C ALA A 55 -7.25 -3.84 -0.03
N LEU A 56 -6.92 -2.80 -0.80
CA LEU A 56 -5.55 -2.49 -1.19
C LEU A 56 -4.66 -2.15 0.01
N GLU A 57 -5.14 -1.31 0.93
CA GLU A 57 -4.42 -0.97 2.16
C GLU A 57 -4.09 -2.22 2.98
N ARG A 58 -5.07 -3.11 3.16
CA ARG A 58 -4.85 -4.37 3.88
C ARG A 58 -3.82 -5.26 3.19
N ALA A 59 -3.85 -5.35 1.87
CA ALA A 59 -2.85 -6.11 1.13
C ALA A 59 -1.44 -5.52 1.28
N ILE A 60 -1.32 -4.19 1.33
CA ILE A 60 -0.04 -3.50 1.57
C ILE A 60 0.46 -3.75 2.99
N ASP A 61 -0.43 -3.70 4.00
CA ASP A 61 -0.09 -4.04 5.38
C ASP A 61 0.44 -5.48 5.48
N ASP A 62 -0.24 -6.45 4.83
CA ASP A 62 0.18 -7.85 4.81
C ASP A 62 1.56 -8.03 4.14
N MET A 63 1.82 -7.28 3.06
CA MET A 63 3.12 -7.26 2.40
C MET A 63 4.21 -6.68 3.31
N GLU A 64 3.93 -5.62 4.06
CA GLU A 64 4.89 -5.01 4.99
C GLU A 64 5.22 -5.94 6.15
N VAL A 65 4.22 -6.61 6.74
CA VAL A 65 4.43 -7.62 7.79
C VAL A 65 5.29 -8.76 7.28
N THR A 66 4.99 -9.26 6.08
CA THR A 66 5.76 -10.32 5.44
C THR A 66 7.20 -9.89 5.19
N LEU A 67 7.40 -8.67 4.67
CA LEU A 67 8.72 -8.13 4.39
C LEU A 67 9.50 -7.85 5.67
N ALA A 68 8.85 -7.37 6.73
CA ALA A 68 9.47 -7.20 8.04
C ALA A 68 9.97 -8.54 8.60
N SER A 69 9.15 -9.59 8.52
CA SER A 69 9.50 -10.95 8.93
C SER A 69 10.71 -11.49 8.18
N ILE A 70 10.79 -11.25 6.85
CA ILE A 70 11.97 -11.57 6.05
C ILE A 70 13.18 -10.78 6.54
N GLY A 71 13.03 -9.47 6.76
CA GLY A 71 14.10 -8.58 7.22
C GLY A 71 14.67 -9.00 8.58
N GLU A 72 13.83 -9.43 9.51
CA GLU A 72 14.26 -9.98 10.80
C GLU A 72 15.01 -11.31 10.64
N ALA A 73 14.50 -12.22 9.81
CA ALA A 73 15.13 -13.52 9.54
C ALA A 73 16.49 -13.38 8.84
N THR A 74 16.65 -12.37 7.98
CA THR A 74 17.91 -12.09 7.28
C THR A 74 18.83 -11.12 8.02
N GLY A 75 18.40 -10.56 9.16
CA GLY A 75 19.18 -9.61 9.96
C GLY A 75 19.27 -8.20 9.36
N GLU A 76 18.39 -7.86 8.41
CA GLU A 76 18.26 -6.52 7.82
C GLU A 76 17.48 -5.56 8.73
N ILE A 77 16.58 -6.10 9.54
CA ILE A 77 15.86 -5.40 10.60
C ILE A 77 16.38 -5.97 11.93
N GLY A 78 16.84 -5.11 12.83
CA GLY A 78 17.20 -5.54 14.18
C GLY A 78 15.98 -6.14 14.85
N LYS A 79 16.13 -7.28 15.55
CA LYS A 79 15.01 -7.93 16.23
C LYS A 79 14.25 -6.91 17.08
N LEU A 80 12.93 -6.84 16.86
CA LEU A 80 11.99 -6.16 17.76
C LEU A 80 12.01 -6.82 19.14
#